data_AF-A0A6M1N4A9-F1
#
_entry.id   AF-A0A6M1N4A9-F1
#
_cell.length_a   1.000
_cell.length_b   1.000
_cell.length_c   1.000
_cell.angle_alpha   90.00
_cell.angle_beta   90.00
_cell.angle_gamma   90.00
#
_symmetry.space_group_name_H-M   'P 1'
#
loop_
_entity.id
_entity.type
_entity.pdbx_description
1 polymer ?
#
loop_
_entity_poly.entity_id
_entity_poly.type
_entity_poly.pdbx_seq_one_letter_code
_entity_poly.pdbx_strand_id
1 'polypeptide(L)' 'MLVTLEINSDSASSILDVLKRIKGVKVTSVDAEGQSEAGSPDTIAVGLRQAVSDVKLARAGKKKLKTFDELLGEL' A
#
# COMPACT_ATOMS: atom_id res chain seq x y z
N MET A 1 -21.57 7.58 -7.23
CA MET A 1 -20.96 6.41 -7.89
C MET A 1 -19.48 6.69 -8.04
N LEU A 2 -18.63 5.82 -7.53
CA LEU A 2 -17.18 5.96 -7.59
C LEU A 2 -16.66 5.11 -8.75
N VAL A 3 -15.91 5.71 -9.67
CA VAL A 3 -15.31 4.99 -10.81
C VAL A 3 -13.80 5.15 -10.69
N THR A 4 -13.11 4.02 -10.56
CA THR A 4 -11.65 3.97 -10.52
C THR A 4 -11.15 3.60 -11.92
N LEU A 5 -10.23 4.41 -12.46
CA LEU A 5 -9.61 4.19 -13.76
C LEU A 5 -8.10 4.02 -13.55
N GLU A 6 -7.58 2.87 -13.95
CA GLU A 6 -6.15 2.61 -14.03
C GLU A 6 -5.66 2.92 -15.44
N ILE A 7 -4.68 3.82 -15.57
CA ILE A 7 -4.15 4.28 -16.86
C ILE A 7 -2.64 4.01 -16.89
N ASN A 8 -2.26 2.89 -17.48
CA ASN A 8 -0.86 2.47 -17.62
C ASN A 8 -0.26 2.97 -18.94
N SER A 9 -0.12 4.30 -19.11
CA SER A 9 0.59 4.85 -20.27
C SER A 9 1.26 6.19 -19.99
N ASP A 10 2.30 6.49 -20.77
CA ASP A 10 3.01 7.77 -20.75
C ASP A 10 2.09 8.99 -21.06
N SER A 11 0.89 8.74 -21.60
CA SER A 11 -0.12 9.76 -21.90
C SER A 11 -1.12 9.99 -20.76
N ALA A 12 -0.94 9.36 -19.59
CA ALA A 12 -1.84 9.49 -18.44
C ALA A 12 -2.05 10.94 -17.99
N SER A 13 -0.99 11.77 -18.07
CA SER A 13 -1.04 13.20 -17.76
C SER A 13 -2.03 13.96 -18.66
N SER A 14 -2.01 13.68 -19.96
CA SER A 14 -2.88 14.32 -20.94
C SER A 14 -4.35 13.93 -20.75
N ILE A 15 -4.62 12.68 -20.37
CA ILE A 15 -5.98 12.20 -20.09
C ILE A 15 -6.52 12.85 -18.80
N LEU A 16 -5.68 12.96 -17.76
CA LEU A 16 -6.04 13.64 -16.51
C LEU A 16 -6.37 15.11 -16.73
N ASP A 17 -5.62 15.80 -17.59
CA ASP A 17 -5.89 17.20 -17.90
C ASP A 17 -7.23 17.42 -18.61
N VAL A 18 -7.65 16.47 -19.44
CA VAL A 18 -8.99 16.48 -20.04
C VAL A 18 -10.06 16.27 -18.95
N LEU A 19 -9.87 15.30 -18.05
CA LEU A 19 -10.83 14.99 -16.98
C LEU A 19 -11.01 16.15 -16.00
N LYS A 20 -9.94 16.87 -15.67
CA LYS A 20 -9.99 18.08 -14.82
C LYS A 20 -10.85 19.21 -15.40
N ARG A 21 -11.03 19.27 -16.73
CA ARG A 21 -11.83 20.31 -17.40
C ARG A 21 -13.34 20.04 -17.34
N ILE A 22 -13.75 18.84 -16.94
CA ILE A 22 -15.17 18.48 -16.83
C ILE A 22 -15.73 19.04 -15.52
N LYS A 23 -16.73 19.93 -15.64
CA LYS A 23 -17.37 20.57 -14.49
C LYS A 23 -18.04 19.52 -13.59
N GLY A 24 -17.58 19.43 -12.33
CA GLY A 24 -18.08 18.48 -11.33
C GLY A 24 -17.18 17.26 -11.09
N VAL A 25 -16.09 17.10 -11.86
CA VAL A 25 -15.08 16.07 -11.61
C VAL A 25 -14.01 16.62 -10.67
N LYS A 26 -13.79 15.95 -9.54
CA LYS A 26 -12.74 16.28 -8.58
C LYS A 26 -11.68 15.18 -8.61
N VAL A 27 -10.50 15.50 -9.14
CA VAL A 27 -9.35 14.58 -9.18
C VAL A 27 -8.55 14.74 -7.90
N THR A 28 -8.41 13.67 -7.12
CA THR A 28 -7.84 13.69 -5.76
C THR A 28 -6.40 13.15 -5.64
N SER A 29 -5.84 12.55 -6.69
CA SER A 29 -4.44 12.08 -6.68
C SER A 29 -3.87 12.05 -8.08
N VAL A 30 -2.72 12.71 -8.26
CA VAL A 30 -1.88 12.61 -9.46
C VAL A 30 -0.44 12.73 -8.99
N ASP A 31 0.09 11.66 -8.39
CA ASP A 31 1.53 11.58 -8.10
C ASP A 31 1.99 10.13 -8.24
N ALA A 32 2.91 9.89 -9.19
CA ALA A 32 3.81 8.74 -9.14
C ALA A 32 4.87 8.91 -8.02
N GLU A 33 4.91 10.07 -7.37
CA GLU A 33 5.73 10.35 -6.17
C GLU A 33 5.02 9.99 -4.86
N GLY A 34 3.81 9.42 -4.95
CA GLY A 34 3.26 8.55 -3.93
C GLY A 34 3.92 7.16 -3.98
N GLN A 35 5.26 7.10 -3.93
CA GLN A 35 5.91 5.91 -3.40
C GLN A 35 5.42 5.78 -1.97
N SER A 36 4.38 4.98 -1.83
CA SER A 36 4.08 4.20 -0.65
C SER A 36 5.32 4.09 0.22
N GLU A 37 5.29 4.65 1.43
CA GLU A 37 6.25 4.32 2.50
C GLU A 37 6.22 2.80 2.85
N ALA A 38 5.44 2.00 2.12
CA ALA A 38 5.40 0.54 2.12
C ALA A 38 6.22 -0.15 0.99
N GLY A 39 7.10 0.55 0.26
CA GLY A 39 7.71 -0.03 -0.95
C GLY A 39 9.19 0.25 -1.24
N SER A 40 9.92 0.98 -0.40
CA SER A 40 11.37 1.14 -0.63
C SER A 40 12.10 -0.18 -0.31
N PRO A 41 13.09 -0.61 -1.12
CA PRO A 41 13.86 -1.85 -0.85
C PRO A 41 14.37 -1.93 0.59
N ASP A 42 14.72 -0.77 1.17
CA ASP A 42 15.15 -0.64 2.55
C ASP A 42 14.02 -0.86 3.57
N THR A 43 12.81 -0.34 3.35
CA THR A 43 11.66 -0.58 4.26
C THR A 43 11.20 -2.04 4.20
N ILE A 44 11.23 -2.66 3.02
CA ILE A 44 10.95 -4.09 2.85
C ILE A 44 12.03 -4.93 3.57
N ALA A 45 13.31 -4.58 3.41
CA ALA A 45 14.41 -5.28 4.07
C ALA A 45 14.34 -5.15 5.60
N VAL A 46 13.97 -3.97 6.11
CA VAL A 46 13.75 -3.74 7.54
C VAL A 46 12.56 -4.58 8.04
N GLY A 47 11.44 -4.59 7.32
CA GLY A 47 10.27 -5.42 7.65
C GLY A 47 10.58 -6.92 7.69
N LEU A 48 11.35 -7.42 6.72
CA LEU A 48 11.79 -8.82 6.68
C LEU A 48 12.72 -9.17 7.85
N ARG A 49 13.69 -8.30 8.18
CA ARG A 49 14.57 -8.50 9.34
C ARG A 49 13.78 -8.55 10.64
N GLN A 50 12.80 -7.66 10.77
CA GLN A 50 11.94 -7.62 11.95
C GLN A 50 11.08 -8.88 12.07
N ALA A 51 10.48 -9.34 10.97
CA ALA A 51 9.69 -10.57 10.94
C ALA A 51 10.53 -11.81 11.31
N VAL A 52 11.76 -11.90 10.81
CA VAL A 52 12.69 -12.99 11.17
C VAL A 52 13.05 -12.95 12.66
N SER A 53 13.27 -11.75 13.22
CA SER A 53 13.52 -11.57 14.65
C SER A 53 12.32 -12.03 15.49
N ASP A 54 11.12 -11.63 15.08
CA ASP A 54 9.88 -11.96 15.75
C ASP A 54 9.60 -13.47 15.75
N VAL A 55 9.86 -14.17 14.65
CA VAL A 55 9.77 -15.63 14.56
C VAL A 55 10.78 -16.31 15.50
N LYS A 56 12.01 -15.80 15.61
CA LYS A 56 13.01 -16.34 16.55
C LYS A 56 12.57 -16.16 17.99
N LEU A 57 12.06 -14.98 18.35
CA LEU A 57 11.52 -14.72 19.68
C LEU A 57 10.32 -15.62 19.98
N ALA A 58 9.47 -15.88 19.00
CA ALA A 58 8.32 -16.76 19.16
C ALA A 58 8.71 -18.23 19.35
N ARG A 59 9.68 -18.73 18.57
CA ARG A 59 10.24 -20.07 18.77
C ARG A 59 10.92 -20.23 20.13
N ALA A 60 11.51 -19.17 20.65
CA ALA A 60 12.08 -19.14 21.99
C ALA A 60 11.03 -18.97 23.11
N GLY A 61 9.74 -18.93 22.78
CA GLY A 61 8.64 -18.74 23.75
C GLY A 61 8.56 -17.31 24.33
N LYS A 62 9.32 -16.35 23.78
CA LYS A 62 9.39 -14.97 24.27
C LYS A 62 8.39 -14.02 23.60
N LYS A 63 7.74 -14.45 22.52
CA LYS A 63 6.72 -13.66 21.79
C LYS A 63 5.60 -14.58 21.30
N LYS A 64 4.34 -14.27 21.58
CA LYS A 64 3.22 -15.01 20.99
C LYS A 64 2.86 -14.35 19.66
N LEU A 65 3.02 -15.07 18.56
CA LEU A 65 2.51 -14.64 17.26
C LEU A 65 1.04 -15.04 17.17
N LYS A 66 0.21 -14.14 16.63
CA LYS A 66 -1.18 -14.46 16.34
C LYS A 66 -1.26 -15.29 15.07
N THR A 67 -2.15 -16.26 15.08
CA THR A 67 -2.58 -16.97 13.88
C THR A 67 -3.47 -16.09 13.02
N PHE A 68 -3.64 -16.47 11.76
CA PHE A 68 -4.51 -15.76 10.84
C PHE A 68 -5.97 -15.73 11.33
N ASP A 69 -6.45 -16.83 11.90
CA ASP A 69 -7.81 -16.93 12.44
C ASP A 69 -8.03 -16.03 13.66
N GLU A 70 -7.03 -15.90 14.54
CA GLU A 70 -7.08 -14.96 15.68
C GLU A 70 -7.17 -13.49 15.22
N LEU A 71 -6.59 -13.15 14.06
CA LEU A 71 -6.69 -11.80 13.51
C LEU A 71 -8.05 -11.52 12.88
N LEU A 72 -8.67 -12.53 12.24
CA LEU A 72 -10.01 -12.38 11.66
C LEU A 72 -11.11 -12.16 12.71
N GLY A 73 -10.94 -12.71 13.91
CA GLY A 73 -11.90 -12.52 15.01
C GLY A 73 -11.89 -11.12 15.63
N GLU A 74 -10.93 -10.27 15.29
CA GLU A 74 -10.79 -8.89 15.82
C GLU A 74 -11.32 -7.80 14.86
N LEU A 75 -11.79 -8.20 13.67
CA LEU A 75 -12.41 -7.35 12.63
C LEU A 75 -13.94 -7.40 12.72
#